data_AF-A0A7J4IPU3-F1
#
_entry.id   AF-A0A7J4IPU3-F1
#
_cell.length_a   1.000
_cell.length_b   1.000
_cell.length_c   1.000
_cell.angle_alpha   90.00
_cell.angle_beta   90.00
_cell.angle_gamma   90.00
#
_symmetry.space_group_name_H-M   'P 1'
#
loop_
_entity.id
_entity.type
_entity.pdbx_description
1 polymer ?
#
loop_
_entity_poly.entity_id
_entity_poly.type
_entity_poly.pdbx_seq_one_letter_code
_entity_poly.pdbx_strand_id
1 'polypeptide(L)'
;MNFLRKGQLPIFIVSILALLFFTALFLQRRNYEFIIYVFVIIFFLCVILFTNRKVRYPNGVLWGLTLWAIMHMAGGGLFIGGKKLYEMMIIDIVGPPYLILKYDQAVHFIGFWVAAIVMYHVLLPRLKEKMPARFSIMLVVVMAGLGLGALNEIIEFLAT
;
A
#
# COMPACT_ATOMS: atom_id res chain seq x y z
N MET A 1 6.49 17.82 19.30
CA MET A 1 7.18 16.65 18.68
C MET A 1 6.91 16.66 17.18
N ASN A 2 7.92 16.86 16.33
CA ASN A 2 7.71 16.89 14.87
C ASN A 2 7.83 15.46 14.31
N PHE A 3 6.71 14.86 13.89
CA PHE A 3 6.66 13.48 13.34
C PHE A 3 7.18 13.41 11.89
N LEU A 4 7.15 14.54 11.19
CA LEU A 4 7.54 14.66 9.79
C LEU A 4 9.00 15.10 9.66
N ARG A 5 9.69 14.56 8.65
CA ARG A 5 11.05 14.93 8.25
C ARG A 5 11.04 15.80 6.99
N LYS A 6 12.20 16.33 6.62
CA LYS A 6 12.36 17.20 5.44
C LYS A 6 11.77 16.55 4.18
N GLY A 7 10.86 17.26 3.53
CA GLY A 7 10.18 16.81 2.30
C GLY A 7 9.01 15.84 2.51
N GLN A 8 8.65 15.49 3.75
CA GLN A 8 7.50 14.61 4.02
C GLN A 8 6.17 15.35 4.18
N LEU A 9 6.20 16.67 4.37
CA LEU A 9 4.98 17.48 4.50
C LEU A 9 4.08 17.38 3.24
N PRO A 10 4.58 17.50 1.99
CA PRO A 10 3.75 17.30 0.81
C PRO A 10 3.12 15.91 0.74
N ILE A 11 3.89 14.87 1.11
CA ILE A 11 3.42 13.47 1.09
C ILE A 11 2.25 13.31 2.06
N PHE A 12 2.41 13.85 3.27
CA PHE A 12 1.37 13.83 4.29
C PHE A 12 0.11 14.56 3.82
N ILE A 13 0.25 15.76 3.27
CA ILE A 13 -0.87 16.54 2.73
C ILE A 13 -1.60 15.75 1.63
N VAL A 14 -0.89 15.20 0.64
CA VAL A 14 -1.52 14.40 -0.43
C VAL A 14 -2.25 13.18 0.14
N SER A 15 -1.65 12.50 1.12
CA SER A 15 -2.26 11.34 1.76
C SER A 15 -3.57 11.71 2.47
N ILE A 16 -3.58 12.82 3.20
CA ILE A 16 -4.78 13.31 3.91
C ILE A 16 -5.85 13.77 2.91
N LEU A 17 -5.48 14.52 1.87
CA LEU A 17 -6.43 14.95 0.84
C LEU A 17 -7.05 13.76 0.10
N ALA A 18 -6.25 12.76 -0.24
CA ALA A 18 -6.74 11.52 -0.86
C ALA A 18 -7.70 10.77 0.07
N LEU A 19 -7.34 10.60 1.35
CA LEU A 19 -8.19 9.94 2.33
C LEU A 19 -9.53 10.66 2.51
N LEU A 20 -9.52 11.99 2.63
CA LEU A 20 -10.75 12.78 2.75
C LEU A 20 -11.63 12.65 1.51
N PHE A 21 -11.03 12.75 0.31
CA PHE A 21 -11.73 12.61 -0.95
C PHE A 21 -12.41 11.24 -1.08
N PHE A 22 -11.67 10.15 -0.87
CA PHE A 22 -12.21 8.80 -1.01
C PHE A 22 -13.19 8.44 0.10
N THR A 23 -12.97 8.92 1.33
CA THR A 23 -13.94 8.75 2.43
C THR A 23 -15.28 9.37 2.07
N ALA A 24 -15.28 10.61 1.57
CA ALA A 24 -16.50 11.29 1.12
C ALA A 24 -17.18 10.52 -0.03
N LEU A 25 -16.40 10.06 -1.01
CA LEU A 25 -16.89 9.28 -2.16
C LEU A 25 -17.56 7.97 -1.72
N PHE A 26 -16.95 7.22 -0.81
CA PHE A 26 -17.48 5.94 -0.33
C PHE A 26 -18.71 6.10 0.55
N LEU A 27 -18.74 7.13 1.41
CA LEU A 27 -19.92 7.45 2.21
C LEU A 27 -21.11 7.83 1.32
N GLN A 28 -20.89 8.67 0.30
CA GLN A 28 -21.93 9.05 -0.65
C GLN A 28 -22.51 7.83 -1.38
N ARG A 29 -21.68 6.85 -1.71
CA ARG A 29 -22.07 5.62 -2.42
C ARG A 29 -22.50 4.48 -1.51
N ARG A 30 -22.51 4.69 -0.18
CA ARG A 30 -22.80 3.66 0.83
C ARG A 30 -21.96 2.38 0.64
N ASN A 31 -20.72 2.54 0.21
CA ASN A 31 -19.81 1.43 -0.02
C ASN A 31 -19.07 1.08 1.28
N TYR A 32 -19.72 0.31 2.15
CA TYR A 32 -19.22 -0.01 3.49
C TYR A 32 -17.95 -0.88 3.47
N GLU A 33 -17.84 -1.80 2.50
CA GLU A 33 -16.64 -2.59 2.24
C GLU A 33 -15.41 -1.68 2.12
N PHE A 34 -15.50 -0.63 1.29
CA PHE A 34 -14.38 0.28 1.07
C PHE A 34 -14.13 1.28 2.21
N ILE A 35 -15.10 1.50 3.09
CA ILE A 35 -14.88 2.25 4.32
C ILE A 35 -13.96 1.47 5.27
N ILE A 36 -14.09 0.13 5.34
CA ILE A 36 -13.18 -0.71 6.14
C ILE A 36 -11.74 -0.55 5.63
N TYR A 37 -11.53 -0.57 4.32
CA TYR A 37 -10.19 -0.36 3.74
C TYR A 37 -9.62 1.03 4.07
N VAL A 38 -10.44 2.08 4.09
CA VAL A 38 -9.99 3.41 4.56
C VAL A 38 -9.48 3.36 6.00
N PHE A 39 -10.18 2.66 6.90
CA PHE A 39 -9.72 2.49 8.29
C PHE A 39 -8.38 1.75 8.38
N VAL A 40 -8.17 0.72 7.57
CA VAL A 40 -6.91 -0.03 7.50
C VAL A 40 -5.77 0.90 7.01
N ILE A 41 -6.02 1.72 5.99
CA ILE A 41 -5.03 2.69 5.50
C ILE A 41 -4.70 3.73 6.58
N ILE A 42 -5.70 4.25 7.30
CA ILE A 42 -5.48 5.19 8.41
C ILE A 42 -4.64 4.54 9.51
N PHE A 43 -4.93 3.29 9.87
CA PHE A 43 -4.15 2.53 10.83
C PHE A 43 -2.68 2.45 10.43
N PHE A 44 -2.38 2.02 9.20
CA PHE A 44 -1.00 1.94 8.72
C PHE A 44 -0.34 3.32 8.58
N LEU A 45 -1.07 4.35 8.15
CA LEU A 45 -0.55 5.73 8.12
C LEU A 45 -0.11 6.18 9.52
N CYS A 46 -0.91 5.91 10.55
CA CYS A 46 -0.56 6.17 11.95
C CYS A 46 0.69 5.40 12.37
N VAL A 47 0.77 4.10 12.08
CA VAL A 47 1.96 3.27 12.38
C VAL A 47 3.21 3.87 11.73
N ILE A 48 3.14 4.26 10.46
CA ILE A 48 4.25 4.90 9.74
C ILE A 48 4.63 6.23 10.40
N LEU A 49 3.68 7.11 10.71
CA LEU A 49 3.94 8.40 11.34
C LEU A 49 4.63 8.25 12.71
N PHE A 50 4.15 7.34 13.55
CA PHE A 50 4.72 7.11 14.88
C PHE A 50 6.10 6.45 14.83
N THR A 51 6.36 5.60 13.82
CA THR A 51 7.64 4.90 13.67
C THR A 51 8.67 5.66 12.85
N ASN A 52 8.27 6.72 12.11
CA ASN A 52 9.11 7.43 11.15
C ASN A 52 10.41 8.00 11.74
N ARG A 53 10.43 8.44 13.01
CA ARG A 53 11.66 8.94 13.64
C ARG A 53 12.69 7.84 13.90
N LYS A 54 12.22 6.63 14.20
CA LYS A 54 13.05 5.45 14.47
C LYS A 54 13.50 4.78 13.18
N VAL A 55 12.55 4.54 12.28
CA VAL A 55 12.77 3.79 11.03
C VAL A 55 13.36 4.67 9.93
N ARG A 56 13.11 5.98 9.97
CA ARG A 56 13.66 6.97 9.04
C ARG A 56 13.28 6.67 7.58
N TYR A 57 12.01 6.37 7.33
CA TYR A 57 11.50 6.05 5.98
C TYR A 57 11.92 7.11 4.95
N PRO A 58 12.49 6.71 3.80
CA PRO A 58 12.86 7.63 2.75
C PRO A 58 11.61 8.14 2.03
N ASN A 59 11.70 9.36 1.49
CA ASN A 59 10.55 10.01 0.83
C ASN A 59 10.01 9.19 -0.35
N GLY A 60 10.87 8.50 -1.10
CA GLY A 60 10.44 7.64 -2.21
C GLY A 60 9.54 6.48 -1.77
N VAL A 61 9.83 5.87 -0.62
CA VAL A 61 8.98 4.79 -0.06
C VAL A 61 7.64 5.35 0.40
N LEU A 62 7.64 6.51 1.05
CA LEU A 62 6.39 7.15 1.48
C LEU A 62 5.51 7.58 0.30
N TRP A 63 6.10 8.11 -0.78
CA TRP A 63 5.37 8.35 -2.02
C TRP A 63 4.82 7.07 -2.64
N GLY A 64 5.57 5.97 -2.61
CA GLY A 64 5.10 4.66 -3.03
C GLY A 64 3.88 4.19 -2.24
N LEU A 65 3.90 4.35 -0.91
CA LEU A 65 2.76 4.02 -0.05
C LEU A 65 1.54 4.91 -0.33
N THR A 66 1.77 6.22 -0.51
CA THR A 66 0.70 7.16 -0.89
C THR A 66 0.10 6.81 -2.25
N LEU A 67 0.92 6.49 -3.24
CA LEU A 67 0.47 6.07 -4.56
C LEU A 67 -0.35 4.77 -4.46
N TRP A 68 0.14 3.78 -3.73
CA TRP A 68 -0.58 2.53 -3.52
C TRP A 68 -1.94 2.76 -2.85
N ALA A 69 -2.00 3.56 -1.79
CA ALA A 69 -3.25 3.88 -1.11
C ALA A 69 -4.26 4.56 -2.06
N ILE A 70 -3.82 5.52 -2.87
CA ILE A 70 -4.67 6.19 -3.87
C ILE A 70 -5.16 5.19 -4.91
N MET A 71 -4.26 4.37 -5.46
CA MET A 71 -4.60 3.38 -6.48
C MET A 71 -5.59 2.33 -5.95
N HIS A 72 -5.42 1.89 -4.70
CA HIS A 72 -6.26 0.91 -4.04
C HIS A 72 -7.68 1.47 -3.80
N MET A 73 -7.79 2.68 -3.25
CA MET A 73 -9.09 3.33 -3.07
C MET A 73 -9.76 3.65 -4.43
N ALA A 74 -8.99 4.05 -5.44
CA ALA A 74 -9.50 4.24 -6.79
C ALA A 74 -10.06 2.92 -7.38
N GLY A 75 -9.40 1.80 -7.13
CA GLY A 75 -9.77 0.47 -7.63
C GLY A 75 -11.22 0.08 -7.34
N GLY A 76 -11.69 0.32 -6.12
CA GLY A 76 -13.09 0.08 -5.76
C GLY A 76 -14.01 1.29 -5.74
N GLY A 77 -13.44 2.50 -5.76
CA GLY A 77 -14.19 3.75 -5.74
C GLY A 77 -14.58 4.27 -7.10
N LEU A 78 -13.84 3.93 -8.14
CA LEU A 78 -14.10 4.41 -9.50
C LEU A 78 -14.72 3.31 -10.35
N PHE A 79 -15.65 3.71 -11.20
CA PHE A 79 -16.35 2.83 -12.13
C PHE A 79 -16.14 3.34 -13.55
N ILE A 80 -15.74 2.45 -14.45
CA ILE A 80 -15.56 2.74 -15.87
C ILE A 80 -16.44 1.76 -16.63
N GLY A 81 -17.40 2.28 -17.41
CA GLY A 81 -18.36 1.43 -18.14
C GLY A 81 -19.20 0.52 -17.24
N GLY A 82 -19.51 0.98 -16.01
CA GLY A 82 -20.30 0.22 -15.04
C GLY A 82 -19.55 -0.85 -14.25
N LYS A 83 -18.26 -1.08 -14.53
CA LYS A 83 -17.41 -2.03 -13.79
C LYS A 83 -16.50 -1.30 -12.82
N LYS A 84 -16.17 -1.93 -11.68
CA LYS A 84 -15.15 -1.40 -10.75
C LYS A 84 -13.81 -1.29 -11.50
N LEU A 85 -13.00 -0.29 -11.17
CA LEU A 85 -11.68 -0.13 -11.77
C LEU A 85 -10.80 -1.37 -11.55
N TYR A 86 -10.97 -2.07 -10.42
CA TYR A 86 -10.31 -3.36 -10.16
C TYR A 86 -10.56 -4.46 -11.20
N GLU A 87 -11.73 -4.46 -11.84
CA GLU A 87 -12.09 -5.45 -12.84
C GLU A 87 -11.51 -5.14 -14.23
N MET A 88 -10.92 -3.96 -14.41
CA MET A 88 -10.41 -3.52 -15.70
C MET A 88 -9.11 -4.26 -16.05
N MET A 89 -9.06 -4.76 -17.29
CA MET A 89 -7.84 -5.27 -17.89
C MET A 89 -6.97 -4.10 -18.34
N ILE A 90 -5.69 -4.10 -17.95
CA ILE A 90 -4.73 -3.10 -18.45
C ILE A 90 -4.19 -3.57 -19.80
N ILE A 91 -3.69 -4.80 -19.87
CA ILE A 91 -3.16 -5.43 -21.09
C ILE A 91 -3.61 -6.88 -21.10
N ASP A 92 -4.24 -7.32 -22.18
CA ASP A 92 -4.60 -8.73 -22.36
C ASP A 92 -3.47 -9.47 -23.09
N ILE A 93 -2.69 -10.27 -22.34
CA ILE A 93 -1.54 -11.02 -22.88
C ILE A 93 -1.93 -12.45 -23.31
N VAL A 94 -2.82 -13.10 -22.55
CA VAL A 94 -3.11 -14.53 -22.69
C VAL A 94 -4.55 -14.80 -23.14
N GLY A 95 -5.48 -13.89 -22.84
CA GLY A 95 -6.91 -14.08 -23.09
C GLY A 95 -7.60 -15.00 -22.08
N PRO A 96 -8.94 -15.12 -22.18
CA PRO A 96 -9.74 -15.96 -21.29
C PRO A 96 -9.32 -17.45 -21.33
N PRO A 97 -9.31 -18.17 -20.19
CA PRO A 97 -9.80 -17.77 -18.87
C PRO A 97 -8.76 -17.04 -18.00
N TYR A 98 -7.53 -16.85 -18.48
CA TYR A 98 -6.41 -16.34 -17.70
C TYR A 98 -6.23 -14.83 -17.90
N LEU A 99 -6.93 -14.07 -17.06
CA LEU A 99 -6.86 -12.61 -17.06
C LEU A 99 -5.64 -12.12 -16.27
N ILE A 100 -4.53 -11.91 -16.97
CA ILE A 100 -3.25 -11.44 -16.43
C ILE A 100 -3.09 -9.94 -16.68
N LEU A 101 -2.54 -9.20 -15.72
CA LEU A 101 -2.43 -7.72 -15.70
C LEU A 101 -3.77 -6.97 -15.64
N LYS A 102 -4.67 -7.42 -14.76
CA LYS A 102 -5.75 -6.57 -14.26
C LYS A 102 -5.19 -5.38 -13.49
N TYR A 103 -5.99 -4.31 -13.41
CA TYR A 103 -5.69 -3.17 -12.55
C TYR A 103 -5.39 -3.62 -11.11
N ASP A 104 -6.20 -4.54 -10.59
CA ASP A 104 -5.98 -5.18 -9.30
C ASP A 104 -4.58 -5.76 -9.12
N GLN A 105 -4.13 -6.61 -10.06
CA GLN A 105 -2.82 -7.24 -9.99
C GLN A 105 -1.68 -6.22 -10.06
N ALA A 106 -1.84 -5.14 -10.82
CA ALA A 106 -0.85 -4.07 -10.89
C ALA A 106 -0.78 -3.27 -9.59
N VAL A 107 -1.92 -2.96 -8.97
CA VAL A 107 -1.99 -2.28 -7.66
C VAL A 107 -1.28 -3.13 -6.60
N HIS A 108 -1.57 -4.43 -6.54
CA HIS A 108 -0.96 -5.36 -5.61
C HIS A 108 0.54 -5.53 -5.85
N PHE A 109 0.98 -5.65 -7.11
CA PHE A 109 2.40 -5.71 -7.43
C PHE A 109 3.15 -4.47 -6.93
N ILE A 110 2.66 -3.26 -7.24
CA ILE A 110 3.28 -1.99 -6.80
C ILE A 110 3.24 -1.90 -5.27
N GLY A 111 2.10 -2.22 -4.66
CA GLY A 111 1.89 -2.17 -3.23
C GLY A 111 2.85 -3.05 -2.46
N PHE A 112 2.91 -4.34 -2.79
CA PHE A 112 3.77 -5.29 -2.10
C PHE A 112 5.25 -5.11 -2.41
N TRP A 113 5.60 -4.60 -3.60
CA TRP A 113 6.96 -4.15 -3.88
C TRP A 113 7.39 -3.03 -2.92
N VAL A 114 6.56 -1.99 -2.76
CA VAL A 114 6.84 -0.90 -1.81
C VAL A 114 6.85 -1.42 -0.37
N ALA A 115 5.92 -2.31 0.00
CA ALA A 115 5.83 -2.90 1.33
C ALA A 115 7.08 -3.72 1.68
N ALA A 116 7.64 -4.48 0.73
CA ALA A 116 8.92 -5.16 0.93
C ALA A 116 10.07 -4.16 1.20
N ILE A 117 10.11 -3.04 0.47
CA ILE A 117 11.11 -1.99 0.73
C ILE A 117 10.87 -1.32 2.11
N VAL A 118 9.62 -1.16 2.55
CA VAL A 118 9.29 -0.73 3.92
C VAL A 118 9.90 -1.70 4.93
N MET A 119 9.71 -3.00 4.75
CA MET A 119 10.26 -4.02 5.66
C MET A 119 11.78 -4.00 5.72
N TYR A 120 12.46 -3.75 4.60
CA TYR A 120 13.90 -3.52 4.58
C TYR A 120 14.30 -2.34 5.47
N HIS A 121 13.60 -1.20 5.36
CA HIS A 121 13.88 -0.03 6.19
C HIS A 121 13.54 -0.23 7.66
N VAL A 122 12.50 -0.99 7.98
CA VAL A 122 12.17 -1.37 9.37
C VAL A 122 13.29 -2.19 10.00
N LEU A 123 13.88 -3.12 9.23
CA LEU A 123 14.94 -4.00 9.68
C LEU A 123 16.29 -3.27 9.79
N LEU A 124 16.59 -2.36 8.86
CA LEU A 124 17.91 -1.75 8.68
C LEU A 124 18.53 -1.15 9.96
N PRO A 125 17.83 -0.37 10.80
CA PRO A 125 18.39 0.19 12.05
C PRO A 125 18.78 -0.84 13.10
N ARG A 126 18.38 -2.11 12.93
CA ARG A 126 18.65 -3.22 13.86
C ARG A 126 19.76 -4.15 13.36
N LEU A 127 20.22 -3.98 12.13
CA LEU A 127 21.28 -4.81 11.56
C LEU A 127 22.65 -4.30 12.03
N LYS A 128 23.55 -5.24 12.36
CA LYS A 128 24.93 -4.91 12.71
C LYS A 128 25.70 -4.54 11.43
N GLU A 129 26.55 -3.53 11.50
CA GLU A 129 27.31 -3.00 10.35
C GLU A 129 28.17 -4.06 9.63
N LYS A 130 28.60 -5.11 10.34
CA LYS A 130 29.47 -6.18 9.83
C LYS A 130 28.72 -7.47 9.47
N MET A 131 27.49 -7.41 8.95
CA MET A 131 26.79 -8.61 8.48
C MET A 131 27.19 -8.96 7.03
N PRO A 132 27.94 -10.07 6.80
CA PRO A 132 28.32 -10.49 5.44
C PRO A 132 27.16 -11.12 4.66
N ALA A 133 26.04 -11.45 5.32
CA ALA A 133 24.95 -12.24 4.74
C ALA A 133 23.86 -11.38 4.08
N ARG A 134 24.22 -10.66 3.00
CA ARG A 134 23.26 -9.85 2.21
C ARG A 134 22.08 -10.67 1.71
N PHE A 135 22.33 -11.92 1.30
CA PHE A 135 21.30 -12.83 0.83
C PHE A 135 20.27 -13.18 1.92
N SER A 136 20.71 -13.47 3.14
CA SER A 136 19.80 -13.78 4.25
C SER A 136 18.88 -12.60 4.60
N ILE A 137 19.40 -11.38 4.52
CA ILE A 137 18.60 -10.16 4.74
C ILE A 137 17.56 -10.02 3.62
N MET A 138 17.94 -10.22 2.36
CA MET A 138 17.00 -10.17 1.24
C MET A 138 15.91 -11.24 1.37
N LEU A 139 16.26 -12.46 1.76
CA LEU A 139 15.30 -13.53 1.99
C LEU A 139 14.29 -13.15 3.08
N VAL A 140 14.75 -12.62 4.22
CA VAL A 140 13.88 -12.15 5.30
C VAL A 140 12.95 -11.03 4.81
N VAL A 141 13.45 -10.10 4.01
CA VAL A 141 12.64 -9.01 3.45
C VAL A 141 11.57 -9.54 2.49
N VAL A 142 11.91 -10.50 1.62
CA VAL A 142 10.96 -11.14 0.70
C VAL A 142 9.89 -11.88 1.50
N MET A 143 10.27 -12.69 2.49
CA MET A 143 9.33 -13.42 3.34
C MET A 143 8.42 -12.46 4.13
N ALA A 144 8.96 -11.33 4.61
CA ALA A 144 8.17 -10.30 5.27
C ALA A 144 7.17 -9.63 4.30
N GLY A 145 7.59 -9.37 3.05
CA GLY A 145 6.70 -8.87 2.00
C GLY A 145 5.57 -9.84 1.67
N LEU A 146 5.87 -11.14 1.55
CA LEU A 146 4.87 -12.19 1.38
C LEU A 146 3.90 -12.25 2.56
N GLY A 147 4.40 -12.08 3.79
CA GLY A 147 3.57 -12.01 5.00
C GLY A 147 2.63 -10.80 5.02
N LEU A 148 3.08 -9.64 4.54
CA LEU A 148 2.20 -8.47 4.36
C LEU A 148 1.14 -8.71 3.27
N GLY A 149 1.50 -9.45 2.20
CA GLY A 149 0.54 -9.96 1.22
C GLY A 149 -0.53 -10.81 1.85
N ALA A 150 -0.15 -11.84 2.60
CA ALA A 150 -1.09 -12.72 3.29
C ALA A 150 -1.99 -11.95 4.28
N LEU A 151 -1.44 -10.95 5.00
CA LEU A 151 -2.23 -10.11 5.90
C LEU A 151 -3.28 -9.28 5.13
N ASN A 152 -2.92 -8.76 3.94
CA ASN A 152 -3.86 -8.04 3.08
C ASN A 152 -5.03 -8.94 2.68
N GLU A 153 -4.74 -10.15 2.19
CA GLU A 153 -5.78 -11.14 1.81
C GLU A 153 -6.70 -11.50 2.98
N ILE A 154 -6.16 -11.62 4.20
CA ILE A 154 -6.98 -11.88 5.39
C ILE A 154 -7.94 -10.72 5.66
N ILE A 155 -7.47 -9.47 5.53
CA ILE A 155 -8.31 -8.28 5.71
C ILE A 155 -9.39 -8.22 4.62
N GLU A 156 -9.04 -8.48 3.37
CA GLU A 156 -10.00 -8.50 2.26
C GLU A 156 -11.06 -9.59 2.44
N PHE A 157 -10.64 -10.79 2.87
CA PHE A 157 -11.54 -11.89 3.18
C PHE A 157 -12.51 -11.56 4.32
N LEU A 158 -12.08 -10.78 5.32
CA LEU A 158 -12.95 -10.34 6.42
C LEU A 158 -13.89 -9.18 6.04
N ALA A 159 -13.55 -8.41 5.00
CA ALA A 159 -14.32 -7.27 4.54
C ALA A 159 -15.40 -7.62 3.50
N THR A 160 -15.34 -8.82 2.91
CA THR A 160 -16.24 -9.32 1.86
C THR A 160 -17.26 -10.31 2.41
#